data_AF-K1RSU0-F1
#
_entry.id   AF-K1RSU0-F1
#
_cell.length_a   1.000
_cell.length_b   1.000
_cell.length_c   1.000
_cell.angle_alpha   90.00
_cell.angle_beta   90.00
_cell.angle_gamma   90.00
#
_symmetry.space_group_name_H-M   'P 1'
#
loop_
_entity.id
_entity.type
_entity.pdbx_description
1 polymer ?
#
loop_
_entity_poly.entity_id
_entity_poly.type
_entity_poly.pdbx_seq_one_letter_code
_entity_poly.pdbx_strand_id
1 'polypeptide(L)'
;KCDIATPEQVEEFKQFVEAKGLTFVPISAATRQGVDALPALVYSRLKELPPVKVFEAEYVKPSLVDAPTRPFTVERTGAHEFTVDAPWLERILAGTNVEDYESLQYFQTQLGDSGILDELVRQNVEEDDTIKIGEYEFDYVY
;
A
#
# COMPACT_ATOMS: atom_id res chain seq x y z
N LYS A 1 -5.06 24.87 -25.02
CA LYS A 1 -5.78 26.11 -24.61
C LYS A 1 -6.13 26.86 -25.88
N CYS A 2 -7.41 26.98 -26.21
CA CYS A 2 -7.86 27.50 -27.50
C CYS A 2 -7.95 29.04 -27.55
N ASP A 3 -7.48 29.72 -26.50
CA ASP A 3 -7.73 31.16 -26.29
C ASP A 3 -7.02 32.08 -27.31
N ILE A 4 -6.08 31.56 -28.11
CA ILE A 4 -5.27 32.32 -29.08
C ILE A 4 -5.28 31.67 -30.50
N ALA A 5 -5.88 30.50 -30.67
CA ALA A 5 -5.81 29.73 -31.93
C ALA A 5 -6.97 30.09 -32.89
N THR A 6 -6.71 30.12 -34.20
CA THR A 6 -7.77 30.33 -35.19
C THR A 6 -8.66 29.08 -35.33
N PRO A 7 -9.92 29.21 -35.77
CA PRO A 7 -10.82 28.08 -35.97
C PRO A 7 -10.24 26.99 -36.89
N GLU A 8 -9.47 27.37 -37.92
CA GLU A 8 -8.83 26.40 -38.81
C GLU A 8 -7.74 25.59 -38.11
N GLN A 9 -6.94 26.22 -37.25
CA GLN A 9 -5.87 25.54 -36.49
C GLN A 9 -6.45 24.55 -35.47
N VAL A 10 -7.59 24.87 -34.88
CA VAL A 10 -8.29 23.97 -33.94
C VAL A 10 -8.84 22.75 -34.68
N GLU A 11 -9.37 22.92 -35.88
CA GLU A 11 -9.92 21.82 -36.68
C GLU A 11 -8.80 20.92 -37.25
N GLU A 12 -7.69 21.48 -37.72
CA GLU A 12 -6.53 20.71 -38.17
C GLU A 12 -5.94 19.86 -37.03
N PHE A 13 -5.82 20.46 -35.84
CA PHE A 13 -5.31 19.76 -34.66
C PHE A 13 -6.29 18.69 -34.16
N LYS A 14 -7.60 18.94 -34.24
CA LYS A 14 -8.63 17.94 -33.96
C LYS A 14 -8.48 16.71 -34.87
N GLN A 15 -8.36 16.93 -36.18
CA GLN A 15 -8.18 15.84 -37.14
C GLN A 15 -6.91 15.02 -36.86
N PHE A 16 -5.80 15.68 -36.51
CA PHE A 16 -4.56 15.01 -36.12
C PHE A 16 -4.70 14.14 -34.86
N VAL A 17 -5.43 14.63 -33.84
CA VAL A 17 -5.65 13.91 -32.58
C VAL A 17 -6.60 12.72 -32.79
N GLU A 18 -7.69 12.91 -33.53
CA GLU A 18 -8.66 11.86 -33.84
C GLU A 18 -8.05 10.78 -34.75
N ALA A 19 -7.18 11.14 -35.70
CA ALA A 19 -6.44 10.19 -36.53
C ALA A 19 -5.51 9.27 -35.71
N LYS A 20 -5.13 9.68 -34.49
CA LYS A 20 -4.37 8.85 -33.54
C LYS A 20 -5.27 7.99 -32.65
N GLY A 21 -6.58 8.00 -32.88
CA GLY A 21 -7.57 7.27 -32.07
C GLY A 21 -7.84 7.90 -30.71
N LEU A 22 -7.42 9.14 -30.48
CA LEU A 22 -7.58 9.86 -29.23
C LEU A 22 -8.80 10.78 -29.28
N THR A 23 -9.50 10.93 -28.15
CA THR A 23 -10.66 11.83 -28.06
C THR A 23 -10.19 13.28 -27.95
N PHE A 24 -10.63 14.14 -28.88
CA PHE A 24 -10.35 15.57 -28.85
C PHE A 24 -11.47 16.36 -28.17
N VAL A 25 -11.13 17.17 -27.16
CA VAL A 25 -12.09 18.08 -26.51
C VAL A 25 -11.46 19.48 -26.46
N PRO A 26 -12.00 20.46 -27.21
CA PRO A 26 -11.52 21.84 -27.13
C PRO A 26 -12.02 22.50 -25.84
N ILE A 27 -11.09 23.10 -25.09
CA ILE A 27 -11.40 23.74 -23.80
C ILE A 27 -10.85 25.17 -23.79
N SER A 28 -11.71 26.11 -23.41
CA SER A 28 -11.37 27.51 -23.14
C SER A 28 -12.04 27.95 -21.83
N ALA A 29 -11.22 28.41 -20.90
CA ALA A 29 -11.71 28.97 -19.64
C ALA A 29 -12.36 30.35 -19.85
N ALA A 30 -11.90 31.12 -20.85
CA ALA A 30 -12.38 32.46 -21.14
C ALA A 30 -13.78 32.47 -21.78
N THR A 31 -14.08 31.50 -22.66
CA THR A 31 -15.40 31.39 -23.32
C THR A 31 -16.33 30.38 -22.63
N ARG A 32 -15.87 29.75 -21.53
CA ARG A 32 -16.53 28.58 -20.89
C ARG A 32 -16.77 27.39 -21.82
N GLN A 33 -16.14 27.37 -22.99
CA GLN A 33 -16.26 26.27 -23.94
C GLN A 33 -15.59 25.01 -23.39
N GLY A 34 -16.32 23.89 -23.37
CA GLY A 34 -15.78 22.57 -23.00
C GLY A 34 -15.58 22.32 -21.50
N VAL A 35 -15.90 23.30 -20.64
CA VAL A 35 -15.69 23.22 -19.18
C VAL A 35 -16.63 22.20 -18.53
N ASP A 36 -17.84 22.03 -19.07
CA ASP A 36 -18.81 21.03 -18.58
C ASP A 36 -18.69 19.68 -19.32
N ALA A 37 -18.21 19.69 -20.56
CA ALA A 37 -18.12 18.50 -21.41
C ALA A 37 -16.96 17.57 -21.01
N LEU A 38 -15.83 18.13 -20.56
CA LEU A 38 -14.67 17.32 -20.17
C LEU A 38 -14.94 16.47 -18.91
N PRO A 39 -15.45 17.02 -17.78
CA PRO A 39 -15.72 16.22 -16.59
C PRO A 39 -16.76 15.12 -16.83
N ALA A 40 -17.80 15.40 -17.62
CA ALA A 40 -18.83 14.42 -17.97
C ALA A 40 -18.25 13.26 -18.82
N LEU A 41 -17.35 13.56 -19.75
CA LEU A 41 -16.68 12.55 -20.58
C LEU A 41 -15.74 11.68 -19.74
N VAL A 42 -14.95 12.29 -18.84
CA VAL A 42 -14.08 11.56 -17.91
C VAL A 42 -14.90 10.66 -17.00
N TYR A 43 -15.99 11.16 -16.42
CA TYR A 43 -16.87 10.37 -15.55
C TYR A 43 -17.47 9.16 -16.28
N SER A 44 -17.94 9.35 -17.52
CA SER A 44 -18.52 8.27 -18.34
C SER A 44 -17.48 7.19 -18.64
N ARG A 45 -16.24 7.57 -18.96
CA ARG A 45 -15.14 6.62 -19.21
C ARG A 45 -14.71 5.88 -17.95
N LEU A 46 -14.66 6.56 -16.80
CA LEU A 46 -14.34 5.92 -15.52
C LEU A 46 -15.40 4.88 -15.12
N LYS A 47 -16.67 5.10 -15.48
CA LYS A 47 -17.76 4.14 -15.21
C LYS A 47 -17.69 2.88 -16.07
N GLU A 48 -17.08 2.94 -17.25
CA GLU A 48 -16.88 1.80 -18.14
C GLU A 48 -15.68 0.94 -17.75
N LEU A 49 -14.82 1.42 -16.85
CA LEU A 49 -13.69 0.64 -16.36
C LEU A 49 -14.19 -0.56 -15.55
N PRO A 50 -13.53 -1.73 -15.68
CA PRO A 50 -13.82 -2.85 -14.80
C PRO A 50 -13.65 -2.41 -13.34
N PRO A 51 -14.44 -2.99 -12.41
CA PRO A 51 -14.31 -2.67 -10.99
C PRO A 51 -12.85 -2.77 -10.57
N VAL A 52 -12.41 -1.79 -9.78
CA VAL A 52 -11.05 -1.75 -9.26
C VAL A 52 -10.78 -3.10 -8.58
N LYS A 53 -9.80 -3.84 -9.10
CA LYS A 53 -9.30 -5.02 -8.39
C LYS A 53 -8.68 -4.49 -7.11
N VAL A 54 -9.42 -4.60 -6.02
CA VAL A 54 -8.87 -4.53 -4.69
C VAL A 54 -7.94 -5.73 -4.61
N PHE A 55 -6.65 -5.49 -4.80
CA PHE A 55 -5.67 -6.45 -4.34
C PHE A 55 -5.73 -6.35 -2.83
N GLU A 56 -6.41 -7.30 -2.20
CA GLU A 56 -6.01 -7.68 -0.85
C GLU A 56 -4.50 -7.89 -0.93
N ALA A 57 -3.74 -7.30 0.00
CA ALA A 57 -2.32 -7.55 0.08
C ALA A 57 -2.13 -9.05 0.35
N GLU A 58 -2.10 -9.86 -0.71
CA GLU A 58 -1.53 -11.19 -0.66
C GLU A 58 -0.06 -10.95 -0.37
N TYR A 59 0.26 -10.95 0.92
CA TYR A 59 1.61 -11.00 1.43
C TYR A 59 2.26 -12.24 0.80
N VAL A 60 2.97 -12.04 -0.31
CA VAL A 60 3.76 -13.09 -0.95
C VAL A 60 4.95 -13.34 -0.04
N LYS A 61 4.77 -14.26 0.91
CA LYS A 61 5.85 -14.70 1.81
C LYS A 61 7.03 -15.18 0.97
N PRO A 62 8.24 -14.67 1.20
CA PRO A 62 9.44 -15.40 0.84
C PRO A 62 9.33 -16.82 1.40
N SER A 63 9.53 -17.84 0.58
CA SER A 63 9.33 -19.22 1.01
C SER A 63 10.25 -19.53 2.22
N LEU A 64 9.65 -19.90 3.35
CA LEU A 64 10.32 -20.19 4.62
C LEU A 64 11.23 -21.44 4.60
N VAL A 65 11.58 -21.96 3.43
CA VAL A 65 12.19 -23.29 3.29
C VAL A 65 13.60 -23.37 3.88
N ASP A 66 14.28 -22.23 4.05
CA ASP A 66 15.67 -22.16 4.55
C ASP A 66 15.88 -21.25 5.77
N ALA A 67 14.82 -20.74 6.42
CA ALA A 67 14.99 -19.90 7.59
C ALA A 67 15.57 -20.74 8.76
N PRO A 68 16.66 -20.30 9.43
CA PRO A 68 17.18 -21.00 10.59
C PRO A 68 16.05 -21.16 11.61
N THR A 69 15.83 -22.37 12.11
CA THR A 69 14.84 -22.71 13.13
C THR A 69 15.19 -22.03 14.44
N ARG A 70 14.94 -20.72 14.51
CA ARG A 70 15.08 -19.93 15.72
C ARG A 70 13.84 -20.24 16.59
N PRO A 71 14.03 -20.74 17.82
CA PRO A 71 12.91 -21.07 18.68
C PRO A 71 12.16 -19.79 19.05
N PHE A 72 10.83 -19.86 18.99
CA PHE A 72 9.92 -18.86 19.52
C PHE A 72 8.65 -19.54 20.02
N THR A 73 7.95 -18.88 20.92
CA THR A 73 6.60 -19.25 21.39
C THR A 73 5.74 -18.00 21.46
N VAL A 74 4.49 -18.12 21.04
CA VAL A 74 3.49 -17.05 21.10
C VAL A 74 2.35 -17.51 22.00
N GLU A 75 2.05 -16.75 23.03
CA GLU A 75 0.98 -17.02 23.98
C GLU A 75 0.04 -15.82 24.05
N ARG A 76 -1.26 -16.07 23.92
CA ARG A 76 -2.28 -15.04 24.16
C ARG A 76 -2.46 -14.87 25.67
N THR A 77 -1.99 -13.75 26.21
CA THR A 77 -2.05 -13.42 27.65
C THR A 77 -3.30 -12.61 28.00
N GLY A 78 -3.96 -11.99 27.02
CA GLY A 78 -5.18 -11.21 27.21
C GLY A 78 -6.13 -11.24 26.01
N ALA A 79 -7.21 -10.46 26.09
CA ALA A 79 -8.15 -10.32 24.98
C ALA A 79 -7.50 -9.64 23.76
N HIS A 80 -6.65 -8.65 24.01
CA HIS A 80 -5.93 -7.85 23.00
C HIS A 80 -4.42 -7.82 23.30
N GLU A 81 -3.91 -8.88 23.94
CA GLU A 81 -2.52 -8.93 24.41
C GLU A 81 -1.91 -10.31 24.10
N PHE A 82 -0.75 -10.28 23.43
CA PHE A 82 0.03 -11.44 23.03
C PHE A 82 1.44 -11.30 23.56
N THR A 83 1.95 -12.34 24.21
CA THR A 83 3.35 -12.42 24.63
C THR A 83 4.11 -13.37 23.71
N VAL A 84 5.24 -12.89 23.18
CA VAL A 84 6.15 -13.62 22.32
C VAL A 84 7.45 -13.82 23.09
N ASP A 85 7.76 -15.08 23.40
CA ASP A 85 9.06 -15.50 23.93
C ASP A 85 9.95 -15.87 22.74
N ALA A 86 10.97 -15.04 22.50
CA ALA A 86 11.92 -15.22 21.41
C ALA A 86 13.28 -14.63 21.84
N PRO A 87 14.13 -15.41 22.54
CA PRO A 87 15.37 -14.88 23.15
C PRO A 87 16.35 -14.29 22.12
N TRP A 88 16.27 -14.74 20.87
CA TRP A 88 17.08 -14.22 19.77
C TRP A 88 16.56 -12.87 19.27
N LEU A 89 15.24 -12.64 19.30
CA LEU A 89 14.59 -11.41 18.85
C LEU A 89 14.74 -10.31 19.91
N GLU A 90 14.62 -10.68 21.19
CA GLU A 90 14.91 -9.78 22.32
C GLU A 90 16.33 -9.22 22.26
N ARG A 91 17.31 -10.03 21.86
CA ARG A 91 18.70 -9.57 21.70
C ARG A 91 18.86 -8.59 20.55
N ILE A 92 18.07 -8.72 19.49
CA ILE A 92 18.05 -7.78 18.37
C ILE A 92 17.42 -6.47 18.84
N LEU A 93 16.29 -6.53 19.55
CA LEU A 93 15.62 -5.36 20.13
C LEU A 93 16.51 -4.61 21.13
N ALA A 94 17.21 -5.33 22.02
CA ALA A 94 18.15 -4.76 22.98
C ALA A 94 19.31 -4.01 22.30
N GLY A 95 19.68 -4.40 21.08
CA GLY A 95 20.69 -3.71 20.27
C GLY A 95 20.11 -2.69 19.28
N THR A 96 18.79 -2.60 19.16
CA THR A 96 18.12 -1.73 18.17
C THR A 96 18.02 -0.32 18.72
N ASN A 97 18.67 0.63 18.06
CA ASN A 97 18.40 2.04 18.29
C ASN A 97 17.16 2.44 17.49
N VAL A 98 16.08 2.83 18.16
CA VAL A 98 14.82 3.26 17.52
C VAL A 98 14.96 4.53 16.67
N GLU A 99 16.01 5.33 16.88
CA GLU A 99 16.31 6.47 16.01
C GLU A 99 17.05 6.08 14.72
N ASP A 100 17.54 4.84 14.64
CA ASP A 100 18.24 4.30 13.49
C ASP A 100 17.31 3.47 12.61
N TYR A 101 16.99 4.03 11.44
CA TYR A 101 16.14 3.40 10.44
C TYR A 101 16.65 2.02 9.99
N GLU A 102 17.97 1.82 9.90
CA GLU A 102 18.54 0.53 9.47
C GLU A 102 18.30 -0.56 10.53
N SER A 103 18.47 -0.23 11.80
CA SER A 103 18.22 -1.13 12.92
C SER A 103 16.75 -1.56 13.00
N LEU A 104 15.82 -0.62 12.82
CA LEU A 104 14.37 -0.92 12.78
C LEU A 104 14.01 -1.80 11.57
N GLN A 105 14.53 -1.49 10.39
CA GLN A 105 14.30 -2.29 9.18
C GLN A 105 14.83 -3.72 9.34
N TYR A 106 15.98 -3.89 10.01
CA TYR A 106 16.54 -5.19 10.32
C TYR A 106 15.62 -5.99 11.24
N PHE A 107 15.14 -5.38 12.33
CA PHE A 107 14.17 -6.00 13.24
C PHE A 107 12.91 -6.46 12.50
N GLN A 108 12.29 -5.58 11.70
CA GLN A 108 11.08 -5.92 10.94
C GLN A 108 11.30 -7.09 9.97
N THR A 109 12.44 -7.09 9.26
CA THR A 109 12.81 -8.20 8.37
C THR A 109 12.92 -9.51 9.15
N GLN A 110 13.63 -9.50 10.28
CA GLN A 110 13.81 -10.71 11.09
C GLN A 110 12.50 -11.21 11.71
N LEU A 111 11.60 -10.29 12.10
CA LEU A 111 10.28 -10.64 12.60
C LEU A 111 9.42 -11.27 11.49
N GLY A 112 9.43 -10.69 10.27
CA GLY A 112 8.71 -11.22 9.12
C GLY A 112 9.18 -12.61 8.68
N ASP A 113 10.50 -12.82 8.67
CA ASP A 113 11.11 -14.10 8.26
C ASP A 113 11.00 -15.20 9.33
N SER A 114 10.62 -14.86 10.57
CA SER A 114 10.62 -15.80 11.70
C SER A 114 9.42 -16.73 11.78
N GLY A 115 8.29 -16.35 11.16
CA GLY A 115 7.01 -17.02 11.36
C GLY A 115 6.27 -16.63 12.64
N ILE A 116 6.77 -15.67 13.43
CA ILE A 116 6.07 -15.13 14.61
C ILE A 116 4.75 -14.47 14.19
N LEU A 117 4.77 -13.66 13.13
CA LEU A 117 3.57 -13.01 12.59
C LEU A 117 2.51 -14.04 12.15
N ASP A 118 2.95 -15.16 11.60
CA ASP A 118 2.05 -16.23 11.15
C ASP A 118 1.34 -16.92 12.31
N GLU A 119 2.06 -17.09 13.42
CA GLU A 119 1.50 -17.64 14.64
C GLU A 119 0.51 -16.66 15.29
N LEU A 120 0.85 -15.36 15.33
CA LEU A 120 -0.06 -14.32 15.82
C LEU A 120 -1.37 -14.28 15.00
N VAL A 121 -1.26 -14.32 13.67
CA VAL A 121 -2.43 -14.40 12.76
C VAL A 121 -3.22 -15.68 13.01
N ARG A 122 -2.55 -16.82 13.23
CA ARG A 122 -3.21 -18.10 13.56
C ARG A 122 -3.97 -18.04 14.88
N GLN A 123 -3.52 -17.21 15.82
CA GLN A 123 -4.19 -16.97 17.10
C GLN A 123 -5.26 -15.86 17.05
N ASN A 124 -5.55 -15.32 15.87
CA ASN A 124 -6.50 -14.23 15.61
C ASN A 124 -6.10 -12.92 16.31
N VAL A 125 -4.85 -12.48 16.11
CA VAL A 125 -4.46 -11.09 16.40
C VAL A 125 -5.26 -10.12 15.51
N GLU A 126 -5.71 -9.01 16.09
CA GLU A 126 -6.45 -7.93 15.45
C GLU A 126 -5.59 -6.66 15.37
N GLU A 127 -5.97 -5.71 14.52
CA GLU A 127 -5.35 -4.38 14.48
C GLU A 127 -5.46 -3.70 15.85
N ASP A 128 -4.40 -2.97 16.24
CA ASP A 128 -4.23 -2.34 17.56
C ASP A 128 -4.07 -3.32 18.75
N ASP A 129 -3.94 -4.63 18.51
CA ASP A 129 -3.58 -5.57 19.57
C ASP A 129 -2.13 -5.37 20.03
N THR A 130 -1.90 -5.49 21.33
CA THR A 130 -0.57 -5.33 21.94
C THR A 130 0.24 -6.63 21.85
N ILE A 131 1.40 -6.56 21.22
CA ILE A 131 2.39 -7.63 21.14
C ILE A 131 3.56 -7.29 22.07
N LYS A 132 3.81 -8.15 23.04
CA LYS A 132 4.89 -8.06 24.00
C LYS A 132 6.02 -9.01 23.63
N ILE A 133 7.24 -8.50 23.48
CA ILE A 133 8.45 -9.27 23.20
C ILE A 133 9.48 -8.93 24.28
N GLY A 134 9.64 -9.81 25.27
CA GLY A 134 10.43 -9.51 26.47
C GLY A 134 9.91 -8.27 27.21
N GLU A 135 10.76 -7.25 27.33
CA GLU A 135 10.42 -5.96 27.97
C GLU A 135 9.83 -4.93 26.99
N TYR A 136 9.71 -5.27 25.71
CA TYR A 136 9.23 -4.38 24.66
C TYR A 136 7.76 -4.67 24.33
N GLU A 137 6.99 -3.62 24.06
CA GLU A 137 5.57 -3.70 23.68
C GLU A 137 5.35 -2.91 22.39
N PHE A 138 4.57 -3.49 21.47
CA PHE A 138 4.27 -2.93 20.15
C PHE A 138 2.80 -3.12 19.82
N ASP A 139 2.21 -2.17 19.10
CA ASP A 139 0.86 -2.35 18.56
C ASP A 139 0.95 -3.07 17.21
N TYR A 140 0.07 -4.06 17.01
CA TYR A 140 -0.04 -4.76 15.74
C TYR A 140 -0.71 -3.87 14.70
N VAL A 141 -0.02 -3.65 13.59
CA VAL A 141 -0.51 -2.88 12.44
C VAL A 141 -0.53 -3.80 11.22
N TYR A 142 -1.66 -3.81 10.50
CA TYR A 142 -1.87 -4.61 9.30
C TYR A 142 -1.25 -3.98 8.04
#